data_AF-A0A0F4R0Z3-F1
#
_entry.id   AF-A0A0F4R0Z3-F1
#
_cell.length_a   1.000
_cell.length_b   1.000
_cell.length_c   1.000
_cell.angle_alpha   90.00
_cell.angle_beta   90.00
_cell.angle_gamma   90.00
#
_symmetry.space_group_name_H-M   'P 1'
#
loop_
_entity.id
_entity.type
_entity.pdbx_description
1 polymer ?
#
loop_
_entity_poly.entity_id
_entity_poly.type
_entity_poly.pdbx_seq_one_letter_code
_entity_poly.pdbx_strand_id
1 'polypeptide(L)'
;MSEFSLWIDIEQPYRNDEFLEILSSNSNIEVIDSKIIHSSIGPLEHTQTVITSLGEFTIVQAFEGFEEDCGTTIFSNKADLMKIVFSTLDAAGT
;
A
#
# COMPACT_ATOMS: atom_id res chain seq x y z
N MET A 1 15.28 -4.87 -12.52
CA MET A 1 15.25 -4.03 -11.31
C MET A 1 14.56 -4.86 -10.24
N SER A 2 15.07 -4.88 -9.01
CA SER A 2 14.43 -5.64 -7.93
C SER A 2 13.28 -4.81 -7.35
N GLU A 3 12.09 -5.39 -7.33
CA GLU A 3 10.93 -4.81 -6.66
C GLU A 3 10.88 -5.33 -5.22
N PHE A 4 10.61 -4.41 -4.30
CA PHE A 4 10.39 -4.72 -2.89
C PHE A 4 8.88 -4.76 -2.67
N SER A 5 8.37 -5.85 -2.10
CA SER A 5 6.95 -6.03 -1.82
C SER A 5 6.70 -6.39 -0.37
N LEU A 6 5.56 -5.93 0.13
CA LEU A 6 4.94 -6.33 1.38
C LEU A 6 3.58 -6.91 1.03
N TRP A 7 3.24 -8.04 1.63
CA TRP A 7 1.92 -8.65 1.50
C TRP A 7 1.25 -8.69 2.87
N ILE A 8 0.01 -8.22 2.89
CA ILE A 8 -0.85 -8.11 4.06
C ILE A 8 -2.04 -9.01 3.81
N ASP A 9 -2.22 -10.00 4.67
CA ASP A 9 -3.35 -10.95 4.59
C ASP A 9 -4.68 -10.22 4.81
N ILE A 10 -5.75 -10.67 4.14
CA ILE A 10 -7.09 -10.09 4.30
C ILE A 10 -7.63 -10.18 5.73
N GLU A 11 -7.17 -11.15 6.54
CA GLU A 11 -7.56 -11.27 7.94
C GLU A 11 -6.95 -10.18 8.85
N GLN A 12 -5.92 -9.48 8.38
CA GLN A 12 -5.30 -8.39 9.14
C GLN A 12 -6.13 -7.10 9.05
N PRO A 13 -6.18 -6.29 10.12
CA PRO A 13 -6.99 -5.08 10.19
C PRO A 13 -6.34 -3.92 9.39
N TYR A 14 -6.21 -4.07 8.07
CA TYR A 14 -5.63 -3.05 7.20
C TYR A 14 -6.70 -2.20 6.53
N ARG A 15 -6.60 -0.88 6.72
CA ARG A 15 -7.43 0.13 6.03
C ARG A 15 -6.53 1.11 5.31
N ASN A 16 -6.67 1.16 3.98
CA ASN A 16 -5.83 2.00 3.12
C ASN A 16 -5.89 3.49 3.51
N ASP A 17 -7.09 4.04 3.75
CA ASP A 17 -7.24 5.45 4.14
C ASP A 17 -6.50 5.77 5.46
N GLU A 18 -6.61 4.90 6.46
CA GLU A 18 -5.91 5.06 7.75
C GLU A 18 -4.40 4.97 7.57
N PHE A 19 -3.94 3.99 6.78
CA PHE A 19 -2.52 3.85 6.44
C PHE A 19 -1.97 5.11 5.75
N LEU A 20 -2.69 5.67 4.77
CA LEU A 20 -2.26 6.88 4.07
C LEU A 20 -2.25 8.12 4.98
N GLU A 21 -3.18 8.21 5.93
CA GLU A 21 -3.19 9.27 6.94
C GLU A 21 -1.95 9.16 7.86
N ILE A 22 -1.65 7.96 8.36
CA ILE A 22 -0.47 7.72 9.20
C ILE A 22 0.81 7.98 8.40
N LEU A 23 0.89 7.52 7.15
CA LEU A 23 2.04 7.77 6.29
C LEU A 23 2.25 9.27 6.05
N SER A 24 1.17 10.03 5.85
CA SER A 24 1.22 11.49 5.68
C SER A 24 1.64 12.22 6.96
N SER A 25 1.50 11.59 8.13
CA SER A 25 1.96 12.13 9.41
C SER A 25 3.46 11.86 9.69
N ASN A 26 4.11 10.99 8.91
CA ASN A 26 5.51 10.65 9.08
C ASN A 26 6.41 11.76 8.52
N SER A 27 7.15 12.45 9.38
CA SER A 27 7.99 13.60 9.01
C SER A 27 9.13 13.29 8.03
N ASN A 28 9.44 12.02 7.77
CA ASN A 28 10.48 11.61 6.83
C ASN A 28 9.98 11.46 5.39
N ILE A 29 8.66 11.55 5.17
CA ILE A 29 8.05 11.36 3.86
C ILE A 29 6.89 12.33 3.67
N GLU A 30 6.82 12.94 2.50
CA GLU A 30 5.70 13.78 2.11
C GLU A 30 4.92 13.09 1.00
N VAL A 31 3.62 12.89 1.18
CA VAL A 31 2.73 12.40 0.13
C VAL A 31 2.38 13.59 -0.77
N ILE A 32 2.79 13.51 -2.03
CA ILE A 32 2.63 14.58 -3.03
C ILE A 32 1.30 14.41 -3.78
N ASP A 33 1.01 13.18 -4.20
CA ASP A 33 -0.19 12.85 -4.98
C ASP A 33 -0.60 11.40 -4.76
N SER A 34 -1.87 11.11 -5.03
CA SER A 34 -2.40 9.75 -4.97
C SER A 34 -3.46 9.54 -6.05
N LYS A 35 -3.27 8.48 -6.84
CA LYS A 35 -4.09 8.21 -8.02
C LYS A 35 -4.54 6.76 -8.05
N ILE A 36 -5.86 6.57 -8.15
CA ILE A 36 -6.46 5.28 -8.49
C ILE A 36 -6.18 5.02 -9.98
N ILE A 37 -5.46 3.95 -10.27
CA ILE A 37 -5.12 3.55 -11.65
C ILE A 37 -5.98 2.39 -12.15
N HIS A 38 -6.58 1.62 -11.24
CA HIS A 38 -7.52 0.56 -11.56
C HIS A 38 -8.56 0.42 -10.46
N SER A 39 -9.82 0.23 -10.87
CA SER A 39 -10.91 -0.15 -9.98
C SER A 39 -11.88 -1.01 -10.77
N SER A 40 -12.18 -2.20 -10.24
CA SER A 40 -13.13 -3.13 -10.81
C SER A 40 -14.21 -3.48 -9.79
N ILE A 41 -15.44 -3.61 -10.30
CA ILE A 41 -16.62 -4.02 -9.50
C ILE A 41 -16.81 -5.56 -9.59
N GLY A 42 -16.11 -6.23 -10.51
CA GLY A 42 -16.17 -7.69 -10.72
C GLY A 42 -15.34 -8.45 -9.69
N PRO A 43 -14.08 -8.85 -9.99
CA PRO A 43 -13.12 -9.03 -8.90
C PRO A 43 -13.07 -7.69 -8.16
N LEU A 44 -13.32 -7.71 -6.86
CA LEU A 44 -13.18 -6.52 -6.02
C LEU A 44 -11.68 -6.23 -5.93
N GLU A 45 -11.17 -5.53 -6.94
CA GLU A 45 -9.77 -5.17 -7.07
C GLU A 45 -9.65 -3.65 -7.15
N HIS A 46 -8.73 -3.12 -6.36
CA HIS A 46 -8.42 -1.71 -6.30
C HIS A 46 -6.90 -1.52 -6.37
N THR A 47 -6.44 -0.77 -7.37
CA THR A 47 -5.03 -0.41 -7.52
C THR A 47 -4.85 1.09 -7.47
N GLN A 48 -3.93 1.52 -6.62
CA GLN A 48 -3.60 2.91 -6.40
C GLN A 48 -2.09 3.12 -6.41
N THR A 49 -1.65 4.19 -7.06
CA THR A 49 -0.27 4.67 -7.00
C THR A 49 -0.21 5.88 -6.09
N VAL A 50 0.75 5.88 -5.17
CA VAL A 50 1.02 6.98 -4.25
C VAL A 50 2.39 7.56 -4.59
N ILE A 51 2.42 8.86 -4.88
CA ILE A 51 3.65 9.60 -5.20
C ILE A 51 4.08 10.35 -3.95
N THR A 52 5.36 10.19 -3.59
CA THR A 52 5.96 10.80 -2.41
C THR A 52 7.26 11.53 -2.75
N SER A 53 7.77 12.31 -1.81
CA SER A 53 9.08 12.97 -1.93
C SER A 53 10.27 12.00 -2.12
N LEU A 54 10.10 10.71 -1.80
CA LEU A 54 11.14 9.69 -1.92
C LEU A 54 10.95 8.75 -3.13
N GLY A 55 9.86 8.93 -3.88
CA GLY A 55 9.49 8.10 -5.02
C GLY A 55 8.03 7.66 -4.97
N GLU A 56 7.68 6.66 -5.76
CA GLU A 56 6.32 6.13 -5.84
C GLU A 56 6.25 4.70 -5.31
N PHE A 57 5.10 4.35 -4.77
CA PHE A 57 4.74 2.97 -4.46
C PHE A 57 3.30 2.69 -4.90
N THR A 58 3.00 1.41 -5.08
CA THR A 58 1.70 0.95 -5.54
C THR A 58 1.06 0.06 -4.48
N ILE A 59 -0.23 0.24 -4.27
CA ILE A 59 -1.08 -0.57 -3.40
C ILE A 59 -2.05 -1.31 -4.32
N VAL A 60 -2.07 -2.64 -4.22
CA VAL A 60 -3.05 -3.52 -4.88
C VAL A 60 -3.84 -4.22 -3.80
N GLN A 61 -5.16 -4.01 -3.78
CA GLN A 61 -6.06 -4.64 -2.84
C GLN A 61 -6.98 -5.59 -3.61
N ALA A 62 -7.02 -6.86 -3.21
CA ALA A 62 -7.91 -7.88 -3.74
C ALA A 62 -8.80 -8.42 -2.60
N PHE A 63 -10.13 -8.29 -2.76
CA PHE A 63 -11.11 -8.68 -1.74
C PHE A 63 -11.86 -9.98 -2.12
N GLU A 64 -12.49 -10.62 -1.12
CA GLU A 64 -13.18 -11.90 -1.25
C GLU A 64 -14.11 -11.97 -2.47
N GLY A 65 -13.97 -13.07 -3.23
CA GLY A 65 -14.80 -13.37 -4.39
C GLY A 65 -14.11 -14.15 -5.51
N PHE A 66 -12.79 -14.36 -5.46
CA PHE A 66 -12.04 -14.94 -6.59
C PHE A 66 -10.91 -15.94 -6.27
N GLU A 67 -10.02 -15.75 -5.28
CA GLU A 67 -8.83 -16.60 -5.07
C GLU A 67 -8.51 -16.94 -3.59
N GLU A 68 -7.72 -18.00 -3.38
CA GLU A 68 -7.22 -18.46 -2.07
C GLU A 68 -6.28 -17.43 -1.39
N ASP A 69 -5.75 -16.45 -2.14
CA ASP A 69 -4.79 -15.43 -1.67
C ASP A 69 -5.38 -14.00 -1.70
N CYS A 70 -6.42 -13.76 -0.90
CA CYS A 70 -6.97 -12.41 -0.72
C CYS A 70 -6.07 -11.56 0.19
N GLY A 71 -5.93 -10.26 -0.10
CA GLY A 71 -5.08 -9.38 0.69
C GLY A 71 -4.69 -8.07 0.02
N THR A 72 -3.76 -7.36 0.63
CA THR A 72 -3.17 -6.13 0.10
C THR A 72 -1.69 -6.34 -0.17
N THR A 73 -1.26 -6.05 -1.40
CA THR A 73 0.16 -5.98 -1.76
C THR A 73 0.60 -4.52 -1.89
N ILE A 74 1.67 -4.15 -1.21
CA ILE A 74 2.31 -2.84 -1.34
C ILE A 74 3.71 -3.03 -1.92
N PHE A 75 4.05 -2.36 -3.00
CA PHE A 75 5.36 -2.53 -3.64
C PHE A 75 5.95 -1.25 -4.23
N SER A 76 7.28 -1.21 -4.30
CA SER A 76 8.06 -0.14 -4.92
C SER A 76 9.43 -0.64 -5.36
N ASN A 77 10.06 0.09 -6.29
CA ASN A 77 11.47 -0.10 -6.64
C ASN A 77 12.43 0.69 -5.72
N LYS A 78 11.91 1.46 -4.76
CA LYS A 78 12.69 2.28 -3.82
C LYS A 78 12.81 1.58 -2.46
N ALA A 79 13.99 1.01 -2.18
CA ALA A 79 14.25 0.30 -0.93
C ALA A 79 14.01 1.16 0.32
N ASP A 80 14.48 2.42 0.31
CA ASP A 80 14.36 3.30 1.48
C ASP A 80 12.90 3.74 1.73
N LEU A 81 12.13 3.92 0.66
CA LEU A 81 10.69 4.14 0.74
C LEU A 81 9.99 2.93 1.38
N MET A 82 10.30 1.72 0.92
CA MET A 82 9.67 0.51 1.47
C MET A 82 10.03 0.26 2.93
N LYS A 83 11.22 0.65 3.39
CA LYS A 83 11.56 0.62 4.83
C LYS A 83 10.66 1.56 5.64
N ILE A 84 10.40 2.76 5.13
CA ILE A 84 9.52 3.74 5.79
C ILE A 84 8.09 3.20 5.82
N VAL A 85 7.59 2.69 4.69
CA VAL A 85 6.26 2.06 4.58
C VAL A 85 6.12 0.93 5.61
N PHE A 86 7.08 0.00 5.66
CA PHE A 86 7.09 -1.10 6.62
C PHE A 86 7.08 -0.61 8.07
N SER A 87 8.00 0.31 8.42
CA SER A 87 8.06 0.86 9.78
C SER A 87 6.80 1.62 10.20
N THR A 88 6.10 2.21 9.22
CA THR A 88 4.86 2.94 9.45
C THR A 88 3.71 1.99 9.72
N LEU A 89 3.63 0.86 8.99
CA LEU A 89 2.66 -0.21 9.25
C LEU A 89 2.89 -0.86 10.62
N ASP A 90 4.14 -1.21 10.93
CA ASP A 90 4.52 -1.82 12.20
C ASP A 90 4.17 -0.90 13.40
N ALA A 91 4.41 0.40 13.28
CA ALA A 91 4.04 1.38 14.30
C ALA A 91 2.52 1.58 14.45
N ALA A 92 1.74 1.35 13.39
CA ALA A 92 0.28 1.40 13.42
C ALA A 92 -0.34 0.16 14.10
N GLY A 93 0.46 -0.87 14.39
CA GLY A 93 -0.02 -2.14 14.94
C GLY A 93 -0.83 -2.95 13.91
N THR A 94 -0.52 -2.76 12.63
CA THR A 94 -1.13 -3.45 11.49
C THR A 94 -0.14 -4.43 10.87
#